data_AF-A0A7I8BJ08-F1
#
_entry.id   AF-A0A7I8BJ08-F1
#
_cell.length_a   1.000
_cell.length_b   1.000
_cell.length_c   1.000
_cell.angle_alpha   90.00
_cell.angle_beta   90.00
_cell.angle_gamma   90.00
#
_symmetry.space_group_name_H-M   'P 1'
#
loop_
_entity.id
_entity.type
_entity.pdbx_description
1 polymer ?
#
loop_
_entity_poly.entity_id
_entity_poly.type
_entity_poly.pdbx_seq_one_letter_code
_entity_poly.pdbx_strand_id
1 'polypeptide(L)'
;MNVGGGAGAVLGTTSGITNLASSLAARLGGTMGSYFDRLRPASFRGMPFVSLSAEGSFGRRNVLHQYPKRDTPWAEDMGRAARRFQVLGFLVGDDVVDQREVLIKLVETEDSGELIHPTYGRRSVNLMDFRVIERWDKGRYFELQFDFVESGNRVFPTAANGTTSLIASAAAALGLSAAADFAARALSTLAYGASVVNMAVGTALSWYTTAKNLVGDARNLVHLVFNLPGAFGRFAGSATVPTFSKYPGAQVSTATTVDQAIVQAVQSRTAVSTASDALAAAAAGLDASSTDAYASGAQGVANSLLAAAPSPADGMRLLTSLADFYPSAPTTSSTIGGAMATMQSASGDLFRRAAIASVAIAASRYQPTSSDDAAAVRETVTTLIDAEIEVAGNQGEDSTYGALRTLRAAVVQDLNKRGAGLAAIATFNFKANLPALVIAQRLYRDASRADELVAQANPAHPAFMPQTFKALSS
;
A
#
# COMPACT_ATOMS: atom_id res chain seq x y z
N MET A 1 -40.23 -5.62 -79.10
CA MET A 1 -41.12 -6.58 -79.80
C MET A 1 -40.50 -7.96 -79.69
N ASN A 2 -41.35 -8.99 -79.51
CA ASN A 2 -41.06 -10.43 -79.37
C ASN A 2 -40.32 -10.86 -78.09
N VAL A 3 -40.98 -11.50 -77.10
CA VAL A 3 -41.57 -12.88 -77.08
C VAL A 3 -40.47 -13.90 -77.38
N GLY A 4 -40.13 -14.92 -76.58
CA GLY A 4 -40.79 -15.63 -75.48
C GLY A 4 -40.37 -17.12 -75.59
N GLY A 5 -40.23 -17.82 -74.46
CA GLY A 5 -40.08 -19.30 -74.34
C GLY A 5 -38.81 -19.92 -74.94
N GLY A 6 -38.18 -20.99 -74.43
CA GLY A 6 -38.54 -21.99 -73.44
C GLY A 6 -37.89 -23.32 -73.86
N ALA A 7 -37.53 -24.16 -72.89
CA ALA A 7 -36.88 -25.48 -73.00
C ALA A 7 -35.36 -25.46 -73.30
N GLY A 8 -34.50 -26.25 -72.67
CA GLY A 8 -34.68 -27.35 -71.73
C GLY A 8 -33.38 -28.17 -71.72
N ALA A 9 -32.78 -28.32 -70.54
CA ALA A 9 -31.88 -29.38 -70.10
C ALA A 9 -30.74 -29.87 -71.04
N VAL A 10 -29.50 -29.44 -70.75
CA VAL A 10 -28.35 -30.35 -70.59
C VAL A 10 -27.50 -29.83 -69.42
N LEU A 11 -28.00 -30.06 -68.22
CA LEU A 11 -27.24 -30.00 -66.98
C LEU A 11 -26.64 -31.39 -66.76
N GLY A 12 -25.32 -31.49 -66.61
CA GLY A 12 -24.73 -32.63 -65.93
C GLY A 12 -23.47 -33.18 -66.59
N THR A 13 -22.32 -32.55 -66.32
CA THR A 13 -21.04 -33.28 -66.20
C THR A 13 -20.02 -32.52 -65.33
N THR A 14 -20.12 -31.20 -65.19
CA THR A 14 -19.16 -30.41 -64.40
C THR A 14 -19.45 -30.34 -62.90
N SER A 15 -20.70 -30.56 -62.46
CA SER A 15 -21.04 -30.64 -61.03
C SER A 15 -20.64 -31.97 -60.36
N GLY A 16 -20.36 -33.02 -61.14
CA GLY A 16 -19.99 -34.34 -60.61
C GLY A 16 -18.56 -34.39 -60.06
N ILE A 17 -17.62 -33.70 -60.71
CA ILE A 17 -16.19 -33.77 -60.38
C ILE A 17 -15.86 -32.89 -59.17
N THR A 18 -16.48 -31.70 -59.07
CA THR A 18 -16.33 -30.82 -57.89
C THR A 18 -16.97 -31.42 -56.64
N ASN A 19 -18.09 -32.14 -56.81
CA ASN A 19 -18.74 -32.89 -55.73
C ASN A 19 -17.96 -34.16 -55.35
N LEU A 20 -17.23 -34.80 -56.29
CA LEU A 20 -16.34 -35.92 -55.96
C LEU A 20 -15.11 -35.47 -55.18
N ALA A 21 -14.49 -34.33 -55.54
CA ALA A 21 -13.34 -33.81 -54.82
C ALA A 21 -13.70 -33.35 -53.39
N SER A 22 -14.84 -32.68 -53.24
CA SER A 22 -15.34 -32.24 -51.93
C SER A 22 -15.92 -33.38 -51.09
N SER A 23 -16.56 -34.39 -51.70
CA SER A 23 -17.02 -35.59 -50.99
C SER A 23 -15.89 -36.57 -50.68
N LEU A 24 -14.81 -36.60 -51.46
CA LEU A 24 -13.59 -37.35 -51.12
C LEU A 24 -12.83 -36.65 -49.99
N ALA A 25 -12.71 -35.32 -50.01
CA ALA A 25 -12.14 -34.57 -48.88
C ALA A 25 -12.98 -34.70 -47.58
N ALA A 26 -14.31 -34.77 -47.71
CA ALA A 26 -15.21 -34.99 -46.58
C ALA A 26 -15.26 -36.45 -46.11
N ARG A 27 -15.11 -37.44 -47.02
CA ARG A 27 -15.06 -38.89 -46.69
C ARG A 27 -13.67 -39.36 -46.26
N LEU A 28 -12.62 -38.62 -46.59
CA LEU A 28 -11.27 -38.76 -46.06
C LEU A 28 -11.06 -37.85 -44.83
N GLY A 29 -12.13 -37.57 -44.06
CA GLY A 29 -12.05 -37.17 -42.65
C GLY A 29 -11.34 -35.86 -42.30
N GLY A 30 -11.23 -34.90 -43.22
CA GLY A 30 -10.52 -33.64 -42.99
C GLY A 30 -11.44 -32.41 -42.92
N THR A 31 -12.42 -32.39 -42.03
CA THR A 31 -13.00 -31.11 -41.57
C THR A 31 -11.87 -30.29 -40.95
N MET A 32 -11.69 -29.05 -41.40
CA MET A 32 -10.72 -28.10 -40.82
C MET A 32 -10.86 -28.11 -39.29
N GLY A 33 -9.90 -28.75 -38.62
CA GLY A 33 -9.95 -29.03 -37.18
C GLY A 33 -10.01 -30.51 -36.79
N SER A 34 -9.60 -31.45 -37.63
CA SER A 34 -9.39 -32.86 -37.23
C SER A 34 -8.35 -32.95 -36.11
N TYR A 35 -8.43 -34.00 -35.28
CA TYR A 35 -7.51 -34.17 -34.14
C TYR A 35 -6.03 -34.12 -34.56
N PHE A 36 -5.69 -34.71 -35.71
CA PHE A 36 -4.33 -34.76 -36.22
C PHE A 36 -3.82 -33.41 -36.73
N ASP A 37 -4.69 -32.55 -37.26
CA ASP A 37 -4.31 -31.19 -37.70
C ASP A 37 -3.95 -30.25 -36.54
N ARG A 38 -4.33 -30.62 -35.31
CA ARG A 38 -4.03 -29.84 -34.08
C ARG A 38 -2.74 -30.28 -33.40
N LEU A 39 -2.14 -31.40 -33.82
CA LEU A 39 -0.90 -31.91 -33.25
C LEU A 39 0.26 -31.02 -33.67
N ARG A 40 1.03 -30.57 -32.70
CA ARG A 40 2.27 -29.82 -32.92
C ARG A 40 3.48 -30.76 -32.92
N PRO A 41 4.54 -30.46 -33.68
CA PRO A 41 5.80 -31.17 -33.52
C PRO A 41 6.31 -31.01 -32.09
N ALA A 42 6.74 -32.11 -31.47
CA ALA A 42 7.22 -32.06 -30.09
C ALA A 42 8.64 -31.46 -30.07
N SER A 43 8.90 -30.55 -29.14
CA SER A 43 10.23 -29.97 -28.98
C SER A 43 10.46 -29.53 -27.54
N PHE A 44 11.70 -29.65 -27.06
CA PHE A 44 12.13 -29.09 -25.78
C PHE A 44 13.29 -28.12 -26.00
N ARG A 45 13.14 -26.87 -25.53
CA ARG A 45 14.08 -25.75 -25.77
C ARG A 45 14.48 -25.62 -27.25
N GLY A 46 13.53 -25.87 -28.16
CA GLY A 46 13.73 -25.81 -29.61
C GLY A 46 14.30 -27.08 -30.25
N MET A 47 14.73 -28.08 -29.48
CA MET A 47 15.22 -29.36 -30.03
C MET A 47 14.03 -30.31 -30.29
N PRO A 48 13.79 -30.73 -31.55
CA PRO A 48 12.65 -31.56 -31.90
C PRO A 48 12.84 -33.03 -31.50
N PHE A 49 11.77 -33.68 -31.04
CA PHE A 49 11.76 -35.11 -30.78
C PHE A 49 10.42 -35.71 -31.18
N VAL A 50 10.36 -37.04 -31.36
CA VAL A 50 9.09 -37.72 -31.62
C VAL A 50 8.46 -38.14 -30.29
N SER A 51 7.23 -37.72 -30.03
CA SER A 51 6.49 -38.14 -28.82
C SER A 51 5.77 -39.46 -29.07
N LEU A 52 6.00 -40.44 -28.20
CA LEU A 52 5.37 -41.76 -28.24
C LEU A 52 4.18 -41.84 -27.27
N SER A 53 4.35 -41.29 -26.06
CA SER A 53 3.32 -41.27 -25.02
C SER A 53 3.55 -40.09 -24.08
N ALA A 54 2.47 -39.63 -23.43
CA ALA A 54 2.56 -38.64 -22.38
C ALA A 54 1.51 -38.89 -21.29
N GLU A 55 1.95 -38.80 -20.05
CA GLU A 55 1.14 -38.90 -18.84
C GLU A 55 1.18 -37.57 -18.08
N GLY A 56 0.05 -37.15 -17.51
CA GLY A 56 -0.06 -35.90 -16.76
C GLY A 56 -0.84 -36.10 -15.46
N SER A 57 -0.27 -35.65 -14.34
CA SER A 57 -0.95 -35.66 -13.03
C SER A 57 -1.47 -34.27 -12.69
N PHE A 58 -2.77 -34.18 -12.37
CA PHE A 58 -3.47 -32.95 -12.07
C PHE A 58 -4.28 -33.09 -10.78
N GLY A 59 -4.21 -32.10 -9.88
CA GLY A 59 -4.96 -32.14 -8.63
C GLY A 59 -4.75 -30.94 -7.72
N ARG A 60 -5.24 -31.08 -6.49
CA ARG A 60 -5.03 -30.15 -5.37
C ARG A 60 -4.28 -30.86 -4.25
N ARG A 61 -3.44 -30.12 -3.53
CA ARG A 61 -2.76 -30.63 -2.34
C ARG A 61 -3.74 -30.58 -1.18
N ASN A 62 -4.11 -31.73 -0.64
CA ASN A 62 -4.96 -31.77 0.54
C ASN A 62 -4.19 -32.44 1.68
N VAL A 63 -4.31 -31.89 2.89
CA VAL A 63 -3.83 -32.52 4.12
C VAL A 63 -5.01 -33.19 4.79
N LEU A 64 -4.90 -34.49 5.04
CA LEU A 64 -5.97 -35.28 5.61
C LEU A 64 -5.75 -35.40 7.13
N HIS A 65 -6.66 -34.81 7.90
CA HIS A 65 -6.68 -34.88 9.35
C HIS A 65 -7.62 -36.01 9.79
N GLN A 66 -7.08 -37.01 10.48
CA GLN A 66 -7.84 -38.12 11.06
C GLN A 66 -7.83 -38.00 12.59
N TYR A 67 -9.01 -38.09 13.22
CA TYR A 67 -9.16 -38.00 14.67
C TYR A 67 -9.60 -39.36 15.23
N PRO A 68 -9.02 -39.83 16.37
CA PRO A 68 -9.46 -41.07 17.00
C PRO A 68 -10.96 -41.05 17.31
N LYS A 69 -11.65 -42.16 17.03
CA LYS A 69 -13.11 -42.36 17.22
C LYS A 69 -14.02 -41.50 16.34
N ARG A 70 -13.51 -40.90 15.26
CA ARG A 70 -14.33 -40.24 14.25
C ARG A 70 -14.15 -40.93 12.90
N ASP A 71 -15.23 -41.51 12.39
CA ASP A 71 -15.19 -42.29 11.14
C ASP A 71 -15.02 -41.43 9.88
N THR A 72 -15.30 -40.12 9.97
CA THR A 72 -15.17 -39.19 8.85
C THR A 72 -13.92 -38.31 8.98
N PRO A 73 -12.93 -38.44 8.09
CA PRO A 73 -11.74 -37.58 8.09
C PRO A 73 -12.06 -36.18 7.56
N TRP A 74 -11.26 -35.19 7.95
CA TRP A 74 -11.35 -33.82 7.43
C TRP A 74 -10.16 -33.53 6.52
N ALA A 75 -10.41 -33.07 5.29
CA ALA A 75 -9.37 -32.70 4.34
C ALA A 75 -9.24 -31.17 4.27
N GLU A 76 -8.08 -30.65 4.59
CA GLU A 76 -7.71 -29.24 4.44
C GLU A 76 -7.04 -29.01 3.08
N ASP A 77 -7.57 -28.09 2.29
CA ASP A 77 -7.08 -27.79 0.94
C ASP A 77 -5.91 -26.79 1.00
N MET A 78 -4.72 -27.27 0.70
CA MET A 78 -3.45 -26.53 0.69
C MET A 78 -3.13 -25.92 -0.68
N GLY A 79 -4.14 -25.80 -1.56
CA GLY A 79 -4.01 -25.18 -2.87
C GLY A 79 -3.70 -26.16 -4.00
N ARG A 80 -3.39 -25.61 -5.17
CA ARG A 80 -3.18 -26.38 -6.40
C ARG A 80 -1.91 -27.25 -6.30
N ALA A 81 -2.01 -28.52 -6.67
CA ALA A 81 -0.84 -29.39 -6.74
C ALA A 81 0.04 -29.04 -7.95
N ALA A 82 1.35 -29.26 -7.80
CA ALA A 82 2.28 -29.11 -8.91
C ALA A 82 1.92 -30.11 -10.01
N ARG A 83 1.69 -29.61 -11.23
CA ARG A 83 1.41 -30.48 -12.38
C ARG A 83 2.70 -31.15 -12.81
N ARG A 84 2.66 -32.47 -12.89
CA ARG A 84 3.77 -33.30 -13.40
C ARG A 84 3.39 -33.85 -14.75
N PHE A 85 4.34 -33.85 -15.68
CA PHE A 85 4.18 -34.40 -17.02
C PHE A 85 5.32 -35.37 -17.29
N GLN A 86 5.00 -36.64 -17.52
CA GLN A 86 5.96 -37.63 -17.98
C GLN A 86 5.79 -37.82 -19.47
N VAL A 87 6.84 -37.56 -20.24
CA VAL A 87 6.81 -37.65 -21.70
C VAL A 87 7.83 -38.70 -22.15
N LEU A 88 7.35 -39.67 -22.91
CA LEU A 88 8.17 -40.67 -23.58
C LEU A 88 8.26 -40.32 -25.06
N GLY A 89 9.47 -40.36 -25.60
CA GLY A 89 9.74 -40.05 -26.99
C GLY A 89 10.98 -40.76 -27.51
N PHE A 90 11.36 -40.47 -28.74
CA PHE A 90 12.58 -40.99 -29.32
C PHE A 90 13.21 -40.04 -30.34
N LEU A 91 14.50 -40.25 -30.60
CA LEU A 91 15.26 -39.65 -31.70
C LEU A 91 15.57 -40.72 -32.73
N VAL A 92 15.46 -40.36 -34.00
CA VAL A 92 15.74 -41.24 -35.15
C VAL A 92 16.41 -40.45 -36.27
N GLY A 93 17.41 -41.03 -36.91
CA GLY A 93 18.24 -40.34 -37.91
C GLY A 93 19.70 -40.80 -37.92
N ASP A 94 20.47 -40.26 -38.86
CA ASP A 94 21.88 -40.63 -39.03
C ASP A 94 22.79 -39.83 -38.09
N ASP A 95 22.30 -38.69 -37.62
CA ASP A 95 22.91 -37.73 -36.69
C ASP A 95 22.39 -37.89 -35.25
N VAL A 96 21.70 -38.99 -34.92
CA VAL A 96 21.07 -39.18 -33.60
C VAL A 96 22.03 -39.13 -32.42
N VAL A 97 23.30 -39.49 -32.64
CA VAL A 97 24.33 -39.41 -31.60
C VAL A 97 24.65 -37.95 -31.29
N ASP A 98 24.77 -37.10 -32.32
CA ASP A 98 25.01 -35.66 -32.14
C ASP A 98 23.77 -34.96 -31.56
N GLN A 99 22.57 -35.33 -32.03
CA GLN A 99 21.31 -34.83 -31.47
C GLN A 99 21.16 -35.18 -29.99
N ARG A 100 21.57 -36.39 -29.58
CA ARG A 100 21.59 -36.81 -28.17
C ARG A 100 22.49 -35.91 -27.33
N GLU A 101 23.73 -35.66 -27.78
CA GLU A 101 24.69 -34.82 -27.04
C GLU A 101 24.21 -33.37 -26.92
N VAL A 102 23.58 -32.83 -27.97
CA VAL A 102 22.98 -31.50 -27.94
C VAL A 102 21.79 -31.45 -26.97
N LEU A 103 20.94 -32.47 -26.96
CA LEU A 103 19.80 -32.55 -26.05
C LEU A 103 20.25 -32.60 -24.59
N ILE A 104 21.27 -33.41 -24.27
CA ILE A 104 21.82 -33.52 -22.91
C ILE A 104 22.27 -32.12 -22.43
N LYS A 105 23.01 -31.38 -23.25
CA LYS A 105 23.45 -30.01 -22.91
C LYS A 105 22.28 -29.04 -22.67
N LEU A 106 21.22 -29.13 -23.48
CA LEU A 106 20.02 -28.29 -23.34
C LEU A 106 19.21 -28.63 -22.07
N VAL A 107 19.19 -29.90 -21.72
CA VAL A 107 18.57 -30.43 -20.49
C VAL A 107 19.33 -29.97 -19.25
N GLU A 108 20.66 -29.95 -19.29
CA GLU A 108 21.52 -29.55 -18.16
C GLU A 108 21.65 -28.02 -17.99
N THR A 109 21.13 -27.23 -18.94
CA THR A 109 21.16 -25.76 -18.84
C THR A 109 20.22 -25.26 -17.75
N GLU A 110 20.67 -24.31 -16.92
CA GLU A 110 19.88 -23.70 -15.83
C GLU A 110 18.56 -23.07 -16.36
N ASP A 111 17.60 -22.89 -15.44
CA ASP A 111 16.27 -22.31 -15.62
C ASP A 111 15.21 -23.16 -16.34
N SER A 112 13.96 -22.66 -16.30
CA SER A 112 12.80 -23.26 -16.95
C SER A 112 12.97 -23.31 -18.47
N GLY A 113 12.59 -24.42 -19.09
CA GLY A 113 12.57 -24.60 -20.54
C GLY A 113 11.17 -24.56 -21.13
N GLU A 114 11.07 -24.18 -22.40
CA GLU A 114 9.82 -24.33 -23.16
C GLU A 114 9.67 -25.77 -23.68
N LEU A 115 8.59 -26.44 -23.26
CA LEU A 115 8.13 -27.70 -23.82
C LEU A 115 6.96 -27.44 -24.77
N ILE A 116 7.10 -27.92 -26.00
CA ILE A 116 6.01 -28.03 -26.96
C ILE A 116 5.67 -29.51 -27.07
N HIS A 117 4.47 -29.89 -26.66
CA HIS A 117 3.96 -31.26 -26.80
C HIS A 117 2.78 -31.27 -27.79
N PRO A 118 2.61 -32.33 -28.61
CA PRO A 118 1.56 -32.38 -29.63
C PRO A 118 0.16 -32.08 -29.10
N THR A 119 -0.17 -32.56 -27.90
CA THR A 119 -1.49 -32.37 -27.28
C THR A 119 -1.50 -31.32 -26.16
N TYR A 120 -0.39 -31.10 -25.44
CA TYR A 120 -0.38 -30.16 -24.29
C TYR A 120 -0.10 -28.72 -24.69
N GLY A 121 0.30 -28.48 -25.94
CA GLY A 121 0.69 -27.17 -26.46
C GLY A 121 2.02 -26.70 -25.88
N ARG A 122 2.19 -25.38 -25.85
CA ARG A 122 3.39 -24.71 -25.32
C ARG A 122 3.27 -24.58 -23.80
N ARG A 123 4.28 -25.03 -23.06
CA ARG A 123 4.33 -24.99 -21.59
C ARG A 123 5.73 -24.57 -21.13
N SER A 124 5.78 -23.70 -20.12
CA SER A 124 7.02 -23.47 -19.38
C SER A 124 7.14 -24.52 -18.28
N VAL A 125 8.21 -25.30 -18.33
CA VAL A 125 8.43 -26.44 -17.44
C VAL A 125 9.86 -26.47 -16.93
N ASN A 126 10.04 -27.00 -15.72
CA ASN A 126 11.35 -27.38 -15.20
C ASN A 126 11.49 -28.89 -15.35
N LEU A 127 12.61 -29.34 -15.93
CA LEU A 127 12.92 -30.75 -16.02
C LEU A 127 13.45 -31.26 -14.68
N MET A 128 12.90 -32.37 -14.19
CA MET A 128 13.32 -33.02 -12.94
C MET A 128 14.27 -34.18 -13.19
N ASP A 129 13.91 -35.06 -14.13
CA ASP A 129 14.72 -36.22 -14.52
C ASP A 129 14.67 -36.39 -16.04
N PHE A 130 15.78 -36.87 -16.59
CA PHE A 130 15.94 -37.16 -18.00
C PHE A 130 16.75 -38.44 -18.20
N ARG A 131 16.20 -39.37 -18.97
CA ARG A 131 16.84 -40.65 -19.25
C ARG A 131 16.87 -40.90 -20.75
N VAL A 132 18.04 -41.29 -21.23
CA VAL A 132 18.25 -41.81 -22.58
C VAL A 132 18.47 -43.31 -22.49
N ILE A 133 17.73 -44.08 -23.28
CA ILE A 133 17.89 -45.53 -23.37
C ILE A 133 18.36 -45.87 -24.78
N GLU A 134 19.55 -46.46 -24.86
CA GLU A 134 20.14 -46.97 -26.10
C GLU A 134 19.80 -48.45 -26.25
N ARG A 135 19.35 -48.84 -27.44
CA ARG A 135 18.98 -50.21 -27.77
C ARG A 135 19.84 -50.70 -28.93
N TRP A 136 20.75 -51.63 -28.64
CA TRP A 136 21.73 -52.14 -29.61
C TRP A 136 21.07 -52.81 -30.83
N ASP A 137 19.86 -53.35 -30.64
CA ASP A 137 19.09 -54.08 -31.65
C ASP A 137 18.32 -53.16 -32.61
N LYS A 138 18.12 -51.87 -32.27
CA LYS A 138 17.28 -50.96 -33.04
C LYS A 138 18.04 -50.11 -34.05
N GLY A 139 19.28 -49.72 -33.74
CA GLY A 139 20.16 -48.93 -34.62
C GLY A 139 19.58 -47.56 -35.02
N ARG A 140 20.36 -46.49 -34.94
CA ARG A 140 19.89 -45.12 -35.28
C ARG A 140 18.65 -44.68 -34.46
N TYR A 141 18.50 -45.18 -33.23
CA TYR A 141 17.32 -44.97 -32.39
C TYR A 141 17.73 -44.81 -30.92
N PHE A 142 17.24 -43.75 -30.28
CA PHE A 142 17.39 -43.53 -28.83
C PHE A 142 16.04 -43.20 -28.21
N GLU A 143 15.67 -43.90 -27.14
CA GLU A 143 14.46 -43.59 -26.38
C GLU A 143 14.76 -42.49 -25.36
N LEU A 144 13.84 -41.56 -25.24
CA LEU A 144 13.89 -40.42 -24.34
C LEU A 144 12.75 -40.50 -23.34
N GLN A 145 13.07 -40.34 -22.07
CA GLN A 145 12.10 -40.19 -21.00
C GLN A 145 12.35 -38.88 -20.27
N PHE A 146 11.32 -38.03 -20.23
CA PHE A 146 11.34 -36.75 -19.54
C PHE A 146 10.34 -36.75 -18.39
N ASP A 147 10.75 -36.25 -17.21
CA ASP A 147 9.83 -35.89 -16.13
C ASP A 147 9.87 -34.37 -15.93
N PHE A 148 8.78 -33.70 -16.28
CA PHE A 148 8.62 -32.26 -16.22
C PHE A 148 7.68 -31.84 -15.09
N VAL A 149 7.99 -30.72 -14.45
CA VAL A 149 7.09 -30.02 -13.52
C VAL A 149 6.77 -28.64 -14.06
N GLU A 150 5.52 -28.20 -13.95
CA GLU A 150 5.11 -26.86 -14.34
C GLU A 150 5.95 -25.78 -13.62
N SER A 151 6.54 -24.87 -14.40
CA SER A 151 7.29 -23.75 -13.85
C SER A 151 6.35 -22.62 -13.42
N GLY A 152 6.48 -22.18 -12.17
CA GLY A 152 5.84 -20.97 -11.68
C GLY A 152 6.82 -19.80 -11.69
N ASN A 153 6.34 -18.59 -11.95
CA ASN A 153 7.14 -17.39 -11.75
C ASN A 153 7.62 -17.35 -10.29
N ARG A 154 8.94 -17.26 -10.08
CA ARG A 154 9.54 -17.02 -8.76
C ARG A 154 9.14 -15.62 -8.27
N VAL A 155 7.96 -15.49 -7.70
CA VAL A 155 7.57 -14.29 -6.95
C VAL A 155 8.18 -14.44 -5.57
N PHE A 156 9.38 -13.87 -5.39
CA PHE A 156 9.90 -13.64 -4.05
C PHE A 156 8.91 -12.73 -3.30
N PRO A 157 8.60 -12.98 -2.03
CA PRO A 157 7.89 -12.00 -1.23
C PRO A 157 8.77 -10.75 -1.15
N THR A 158 8.46 -9.73 -1.95
CA THR A 158 9.03 -8.40 -1.76
C THR A 158 8.68 -7.97 -0.35
N ALA A 159 9.69 -7.69 0.47
CA ALA A 159 9.49 -7.03 1.74
C ALA A 159 8.67 -5.78 1.48
N ALA A 160 7.39 -5.80 1.85
CA ALA A 160 6.56 -4.61 1.76
C ALA A 160 7.22 -3.58 2.69
N ASN A 161 7.80 -2.52 2.12
CA ASN A 161 8.30 -1.40 2.90
C ASN A 161 7.24 -1.04 3.94
N GLY A 162 7.64 -0.90 5.21
CA GLY A 162 6.73 -0.47 6.25
C GLY A 162 6.07 0.82 5.79
N THR A 163 4.74 0.86 5.72
CA THR A 163 4.00 2.01 5.17
C THR A 163 4.32 3.32 5.90
N THR A 164 4.75 3.22 7.16
CA THR A 164 5.31 4.31 7.96
C THR A 164 6.62 4.90 7.40
N SER A 165 7.54 4.06 6.90
CA SER A 165 8.80 4.52 6.28
C SER A 165 8.58 5.26 4.96
N LEU A 166 7.53 4.89 4.21
CA LEU A 166 7.12 5.59 2.99
C LEU A 166 6.63 7.01 3.31
N ILE A 167 5.80 7.15 4.35
CA ILE A 167 5.33 8.47 4.80
C ILE A 167 6.50 9.33 5.27
N ALA A 168 7.42 8.78 6.07
CA ALA A 168 8.58 9.52 6.55
C ALA A 168 9.47 10.02 5.39
N SER A 169 9.68 9.17 4.38
CA SER A 169 10.46 9.53 3.18
C SER A 169 9.75 10.60 2.35
N ALA A 170 8.44 10.48 2.16
CA ALA A 170 7.64 11.47 1.43
C ALA A 170 7.57 12.82 2.19
N ALA A 171 7.48 12.80 3.51
CA ALA A 171 7.52 13.99 4.36
C ALA A 171 8.88 14.71 4.28
N ALA A 172 9.99 13.96 4.26
CA ALA A 172 11.32 14.52 4.06
C ALA A 172 11.48 15.13 2.65
N ALA A 173 10.96 14.46 1.61
CA ALA A 173 10.97 14.97 0.25
C ALA A 173 10.16 16.28 0.10
N LEU A 174 8.99 16.36 0.75
CA LEU A 174 8.20 17.59 0.84
C LEU A 174 8.98 18.71 1.54
N GLY A 175 9.67 18.39 2.63
CA GLY A 175 10.51 19.35 3.33
C GLY A 175 11.62 19.93 2.45
N LEU A 176 12.26 19.09 1.62
CA LEU A 176 13.31 19.50 0.70
C LEU A 176 12.76 20.34 -0.46
N SER A 177 11.64 19.95 -1.06
CA SER A 177 11.01 20.72 -2.15
C SER A 177 10.52 22.08 -1.66
N ALA A 178 9.88 22.13 -0.48
CA ALA A 178 9.43 23.37 0.13
C ALA A 178 10.61 24.31 0.47
N ALA A 179 11.74 23.77 0.91
CA ALA A 179 12.95 24.56 1.14
C ALA A 179 13.52 25.15 -0.16
N ALA A 180 13.51 24.38 -1.25
CA ALA A 180 13.95 24.83 -2.56
C ALA A 180 13.06 25.93 -3.14
N ASP A 181 11.73 25.76 -3.07
CA ASP A 181 10.76 26.76 -3.53
C ASP A 181 10.82 28.04 -2.69
N PHE A 182 10.97 27.91 -1.36
CA PHE A 182 11.24 29.04 -0.48
C PHE A 182 12.51 29.78 -0.90
N ALA A 183 13.62 29.08 -1.08
CA ALA A 183 14.89 29.69 -1.46
C ALA A 183 14.76 30.44 -2.81
N ALA A 184 14.14 29.83 -3.81
CA ALA A 184 13.93 30.45 -5.12
C ALA A 184 13.16 31.79 -5.03
N ARG A 185 12.13 31.86 -4.18
CA ARG A 185 11.33 33.07 -3.97
C ARG A 185 12.06 34.08 -3.09
N ALA A 186 12.64 33.63 -1.98
CA ALA A 186 13.34 34.44 -1.00
C ALA A 186 14.58 35.13 -1.59
N LEU A 187 15.40 34.42 -2.37
CA LEU A 187 16.67 34.93 -2.94
C LEU A 187 16.48 36.23 -3.72
N SER A 188 15.44 36.31 -4.55
CA SER A 188 15.14 37.52 -5.33
C SER A 188 14.79 38.73 -4.46
N THR A 189 14.27 38.50 -3.26
CA THR A 189 13.78 39.54 -2.35
C THR A 189 14.83 39.98 -1.33
N LEU A 190 15.81 39.13 -1.01
CA LEU A 190 16.88 39.44 -0.05
C LEU A 190 17.77 40.61 -0.51
N ALA A 191 17.84 40.86 -1.82
CA ALA A 191 18.55 42.00 -2.40
C ALA A 191 18.01 43.37 -1.95
N TYR A 192 16.75 43.45 -1.49
CA TYR A 192 16.13 44.69 -1.00
C TYR A 192 16.50 45.02 0.45
N GLY A 193 17.29 44.17 1.12
CA GLY A 193 17.94 44.47 2.40
C GLY A 193 17.12 44.15 3.65
N ALA A 194 17.48 44.81 4.75
CA ALA A 194 17.10 44.42 6.11
C ALA A 194 15.58 44.42 6.40
N SER A 195 14.78 45.22 5.69
CA SER A 195 13.32 45.23 5.87
C SER A 195 12.66 43.90 5.49
N VAL A 196 13.16 43.23 4.46
CA VAL A 196 12.67 41.92 4.02
C VAL A 196 13.08 40.82 5.01
N VAL A 197 14.32 40.87 5.52
CA VAL A 197 14.78 39.95 6.58
C VAL A 197 13.95 40.13 7.86
N ASN A 198 13.70 41.38 8.28
CA ASN A 198 12.83 41.65 9.43
C ASN A 198 11.40 41.13 9.24
N MET A 199 10.89 41.10 8.00
CA MET A 199 9.60 40.47 7.69
C MET A 199 9.64 38.95 7.88
N ALA A 200 10.71 38.28 7.44
CA ALA A 200 10.89 36.84 7.69
C ALA A 200 11.00 36.54 9.19
N VAL A 201 11.69 37.38 9.95
CA VAL A 201 11.81 37.29 11.43
C VAL A 201 10.44 37.45 12.10
N GLY A 202 9.67 38.49 11.73
CA GLY A 202 8.33 38.71 12.29
C GLY A 202 7.36 37.58 11.98
N THR A 203 7.43 37.03 10.75
CA THR A 203 6.60 35.90 10.33
C THR A 203 6.96 34.62 11.08
N ALA A 204 8.27 34.35 11.25
CA ALA A 204 8.75 33.24 12.07
C ALA A 204 8.31 33.37 13.52
N LEU A 205 8.46 34.56 14.12
CA LEU A 205 8.02 34.87 15.48
C LEU A 205 6.54 34.57 15.69
N SER A 206 5.68 35.00 14.77
CA SER A 206 4.24 34.72 14.84
C SER A 206 3.97 33.21 14.83
N TRP A 207 4.61 32.48 13.91
CA TRP A 207 4.38 31.05 13.75
C TRP A 207 4.89 30.21 14.93
N TYR A 208 6.15 30.39 15.34
CA TYR A 208 6.68 29.60 16.47
C TYR A 208 6.03 30.00 17.81
N THR A 209 5.52 31.23 17.96
CA THR A 209 4.75 31.61 19.15
C THR A 209 3.45 30.81 19.24
N THR A 210 2.78 30.60 18.10
CA THR A 210 1.63 29.67 18.02
C THR A 210 2.04 28.26 18.43
N ALA A 211 3.19 27.75 17.97
CA ALA A 211 3.71 26.45 18.41
C ALA A 211 3.99 26.40 19.93
N LYS A 212 4.61 27.44 20.51
CA LYS A 212 4.85 27.55 21.96
C LYS A 212 3.54 27.58 22.77
N ASN A 213 2.48 28.22 22.26
CA ASN A 213 1.17 28.23 22.90
C ASN A 213 0.48 26.86 22.82
N LEU A 214 0.57 26.20 21.66
CA LEU A 214 -0.02 24.88 21.42
C LEU A 214 0.58 23.80 22.32
N VAL A 215 1.90 23.76 22.53
CA VAL A 215 2.52 22.80 23.47
C VAL A 215 2.10 23.04 24.93
N GLY A 216 1.74 24.29 25.26
CA GLY A 216 1.25 24.70 26.57
C GLY A 216 -0.22 24.41 26.85
N ASP A 217 -1.00 23.99 25.85
CA ASP A 217 -2.45 23.80 25.93
C ASP A 217 -2.86 22.87 27.10
N ALA A 218 -3.89 23.26 27.85
CA ALA A 218 -4.46 22.50 28.94
C ALA A 218 -4.84 21.07 28.52
N ARG A 219 -5.33 20.90 27.29
CA ARG A 219 -5.67 19.56 26.77
C ARG A 219 -4.44 18.65 26.68
N ASN A 220 -3.29 19.20 26.29
CA ASN A 220 -2.03 18.47 26.19
C ASN A 220 -1.56 17.99 27.57
N LEU A 221 -1.68 18.85 28.59
CA LEU A 221 -1.35 18.50 29.98
C LEU A 221 -2.31 17.45 30.56
N VAL A 222 -3.61 17.59 30.32
CA VAL A 222 -4.62 16.64 30.80
C VAL A 222 -4.40 15.25 30.18
N HIS A 223 -4.10 15.19 28.88
CA HIS A 223 -3.82 13.93 28.21
C HIS A 223 -2.51 13.28 28.65
N LEU A 224 -1.51 14.07 29.08
CA LEU A 224 -0.29 13.53 29.67
C LEU A 224 -0.56 12.77 30.99
N VAL A 225 -1.50 13.26 31.80
CA VAL A 225 -1.96 12.55 33.01
C VAL A 225 -2.67 11.25 32.64
N PHE A 226 -3.47 11.26 31.58
CA PHE A 226 -4.15 10.05 31.10
C PHE A 226 -3.23 8.98 30.51
N ASN A 227 -1.96 9.33 30.24
CA ASN A 227 -0.93 8.37 29.85
C ASN A 227 -0.21 7.72 31.05
N LEU A 228 -0.53 8.10 32.30
CA LEU A 228 0.01 7.41 33.48
C LEU A 228 -0.49 5.95 33.54
N PRO A 229 0.28 5.02 34.16
CA PRO A 229 -0.17 3.64 34.32
C PRO A 229 -1.44 3.57 35.18
N GLY A 230 -2.53 3.09 34.60
CA GLY A 230 -3.80 2.97 35.32
C GLY A 230 -5.02 2.94 34.39
N ALA A 231 -6.18 2.63 34.98
CA ALA A 231 -7.47 2.70 34.30
C ALA A 231 -8.18 4.00 34.70
N PHE A 232 -8.34 4.91 33.75
CA PHE A 232 -9.05 6.19 33.91
C PHE A 232 -10.52 6.12 33.46
N GLY A 233 -11.05 4.89 33.34
CA GLY A 233 -12.44 4.61 33.02
C GLY A 233 -12.89 5.23 31.69
N ARG A 234 -14.18 5.59 31.59
CA ARG A 234 -14.81 6.02 30.32
C ARG A 234 -14.21 7.28 29.67
N PHE A 235 -13.53 8.12 30.45
CA PHE A 235 -13.12 9.45 29.99
C PHE A 235 -11.80 9.41 29.22
N ALA A 236 -10.91 8.48 29.58
CA ALA A 236 -9.56 8.38 29.06
C ALA A 236 -9.09 6.95 28.79
N GLY A 237 -9.86 5.93 29.17
CA GLY A 237 -9.51 4.53 28.97
C GLY A 237 -8.35 4.08 29.85
N SER A 238 -7.52 3.19 29.33
CA SER A 238 -6.32 2.69 30.01
C SER A 238 -5.09 2.86 29.12
N ALA A 239 -4.04 3.47 29.65
CA ALA A 239 -2.73 3.56 28.99
C ALA A 239 -2.01 2.20 28.91
N THR A 240 -2.41 1.22 29.72
CA THR A 240 -1.85 -0.14 29.71
C THR A 240 -2.58 -1.08 28.73
N VAL A 241 -3.81 -0.75 28.32
CA VAL A 241 -4.58 -1.49 27.30
C VAL A 241 -5.10 -0.50 26.25
N PRO A 242 -4.21 0.01 25.37
CA PRO A 242 -4.53 1.12 24.46
C PRO A 242 -5.60 0.78 23.42
N THR A 243 -5.85 -0.51 23.16
CA THR A 243 -6.88 -0.99 22.22
C THR A 243 -8.30 -0.58 22.62
N PHE A 244 -8.55 -0.28 23.90
CA PHE A 244 -9.85 0.17 24.40
C PHE A 244 -9.81 1.61 24.93
N SER A 245 -8.74 2.36 24.64
CA SER A 245 -8.63 3.76 25.01
C SER A 245 -9.34 4.66 24.01
N LYS A 246 -9.93 5.76 24.49
CA LYS A 246 -10.44 6.85 23.66
C LYS A 246 -9.34 7.51 22.83
N TYR A 247 -8.09 7.37 23.26
CA TYR A 247 -6.90 7.87 22.60
C TYR A 247 -5.88 6.73 22.44
N PRO A 248 -6.05 5.84 21.43
CA PRO A 248 -5.16 4.72 21.24
C PRO A 248 -3.74 5.22 20.88
N GLY A 249 -2.75 4.65 21.56
CA GLY A 249 -1.33 4.99 21.39
C GLY A 249 -0.44 3.79 21.71
N ALA A 250 0.88 4.00 21.71
CA ALA A 250 1.81 2.97 22.17
C ALA A 250 1.58 2.67 23.66
N GLN A 251 1.72 1.40 24.07
CA GLN A 251 1.63 1.04 25.48
C GLN A 251 2.64 1.83 26.30
N VAL A 252 2.17 2.54 27.34
CA VAL A 252 3.06 3.26 28.25
C VAL A 252 3.64 2.27 29.24
N SER A 253 4.94 2.40 29.52
CA SER A 253 5.64 1.62 30.55
C SER A 253 4.91 1.73 31.88
N THR A 254 4.74 0.61 32.58
CA THR A 254 4.00 0.52 33.86
C THR A 254 4.65 1.28 35.02
N ALA A 255 5.75 2.01 34.79
CA ALA A 255 6.55 2.69 35.81
C ALA A 255 6.48 4.23 35.77
N THR A 256 5.74 4.85 34.83
CA THR A 256 5.69 6.31 34.73
C THR A 256 5.01 6.92 35.95
N THR A 257 5.68 7.82 36.67
CA THR A 257 5.12 8.54 37.83
C THR A 257 4.62 9.94 37.45
N VAL A 258 3.83 10.56 38.32
CA VAL A 258 3.37 11.96 38.13
C VAL A 258 4.55 12.92 38.00
N ASP A 259 5.60 12.73 38.80
CA ASP A 259 6.82 13.55 38.71
C ASP A 259 7.51 13.38 37.36
N GLN A 260 7.57 12.16 36.83
CA GLN A 260 8.14 11.90 35.50
C GLN A 260 7.30 12.53 34.39
N ALA A 261 5.96 12.51 34.51
CA ALA A 261 5.07 13.21 33.58
C ALA A 261 5.27 14.74 33.63
N ILE A 262 5.42 15.33 34.82
CA ILE A 262 5.73 16.77 34.96
C ILE A 262 7.07 17.10 34.30
N VAL A 263 8.10 16.29 34.54
CA VAL A 263 9.41 16.44 33.90
C VAL A 263 9.30 16.32 32.38
N GLN A 264 8.52 15.36 31.86
CA GLN A 264 8.28 15.21 30.42
C GLN A 264 7.58 16.43 29.81
N ALA A 265 6.59 17.01 30.50
CA ALA A 265 5.92 18.24 30.04
C ALA A 265 6.90 19.41 29.95
N VAL A 266 7.77 19.57 30.96
CA VAL A 266 8.81 20.61 30.97
C VAL A 266 9.80 20.37 29.83
N GLN A 267 10.33 19.15 29.68
CA GLN A 267 11.25 18.79 28.59
C GLN A 267 10.64 19.04 27.21
N SER A 268 9.37 18.72 27.02
CA SER A 268 8.66 18.95 25.76
C SER A 268 8.55 20.44 25.44
N ARG A 269 8.21 21.28 26.43
CA ARG A 269 8.17 22.75 26.26
C ARG A 269 9.55 23.33 26.01
N THR A 270 10.57 22.85 26.71
CA THR A 270 11.96 23.26 26.50
C THR A 270 12.41 22.90 25.09
N ALA A 271 12.13 21.70 24.60
CA ALA A 271 12.48 21.27 23.25
C ALA A 271 11.83 22.16 22.17
N VAL A 272 10.53 22.48 22.31
CA VAL A 272 9.85 23.42 21.40
C VAL A 272 10.45 24.82 21.49
N SER A 273 10.80 25.29 22.70
CA SER A 273 11.47 26.59 22.84
C SER A 273 12.84 26.60 22.17
N THR A 274 13.67 25.58 22.38
CA THR A 274 14.99 25.47 21.75
C THR A 274 14.88 25.42 20.23
N ALA A 275 13.92 24.66 19.68
CA ALA A 275 13.67 24.64 18.24
C ALA A 275 13.20 26.01 17.71
N SER A 276 12.37 26.72 18.49
CA SER A 276 11.92 28.07 18.14
C SER A 276 13.07 29.08 18.17
N ASP A 277 13.97 28.96 19.13
CA ASP A 277 15.14 29.85 19.27
C ASP A 277 16.15 29.59 18.14
N ALA A 278 16.28 28.34 17.70
CA ALA A 278 17.05 27.99 16.49
C ALA A 278 16.44 28.60 15.22
N LEU A 279 15.12 28.53 15.05
CA LEU A 279 14.42 29.20 13.94
C LEU A 279 14.57 30.73 14.02
N ALA A 280 14.48 31.32 15.22
CA ALA A 280 14.67 32.76 15.41
C ALA A 280 16.09 33.20 15.03
N ALA A 281 17.11 32.43 15.40
CA ALA A 281 18.49 32.68 15.01
C ALA A 281 18.68 32.54 13.49
N ALA A 282 18.12 31.50 12.87
CA ALA A 282 18.16 31.32 11.43
C ALA A 282 17.44 32.45 10.66
N ALA A 283 16.33 32.95 11.21
CA ALA A 283 15.60 34.08 10.64
C ALA A 283 16.41 35.39 10.72
N ALA A 284 17.06 35.64 11.86
CA ALA A 284 17.86 36.85 12.06
C ALA A 284 19.15 36.85 11.21
N GLY A 285 19.73 35.67 10.97
CA GLY A 285 20.88 35.45 10.10
C GLY A 285 20.53 35.09 8.66
N LEU A 286 19.30 35.36 8.21
CA LEU A 286 18.84 34.96 6.88
C LEU A 286 19.58 35.75 5.78
N ASP A 287 20.28 35.04 4.93
CA ASP A 287 20.98 35.54 3.77
C ASP A 287 20.86 34.53 2.60
N ALA A 288 21.51 34.83 1.47
CA ALA A 288 21.44 34.01 0.26
C ALA A 288 22.03 32.60 0.43
N SER A 289 22.86 32.38 1.44
CA SER A 289 23.52 31.11 1.74
C SER A 289 22.89 30.33 2.90
N SER A 290 21.97 30.95 3.66
CA SER A 290 21.39 30.38 4.88
C SER A 290 19.87 30.09 4.79
N THR A 291 19.30 30.08 3.58
CA THR A 291 17.87 29.74 3.38
C THR A 291 17.51 28.33 3.83
N ASP A 292 18.47 27.39 3.76
CA ASP A 292 18.35 26.02 4.26
C ASP A 292 18.29 25.94 5.79
N ALA A 293 19.04 26.80 6.49
CA ALA A 293 18.98 26.92 7.95
C ALA A 293 17.59 27.40 8.42
N TYR A 294 16.98 28.33 7.68
CA TYR A 294 15.62 28.78 7.97
C TYR A 294 14.58 27.67 7.74
N ALA A 295 14.69 26.94 6.62
CA ALA A 295 13.80 25.82 6.33
C ALA A 295 13.95 24.64 7.30
N SER A 296 15.18 24.27 7.66
CA SER A 296 15.44 23.24 8.67
C SER A 296 15.00 23.67 10.07
N GLY A 297 15.13 24.95 10.41
CA GLY A 297 14.55 25.52 11.63
C GLY A 297 13.03 25.35 11.69
N ALA A 298 12.32 25.62 10.59
CA ALA A 298 10.87 25.43 10.51
C ALA A 298 10.47 23.96 10.71
N GLN A 299 11.16 23.04 10.03
CA GLN A 299 10.97 21.60 10.21
C GLN A 299 11.28 21.17 11.65
N GLY A 300 12.31 21.73 12.26
CA GLY A 300 12.68 21.50 13.65
C GLY A 300 11.55 21.85 14.63
N VAL A 301 10.91 23.01 14.45
CA VAL A 301 9.75 23.43 15.27
C VAL A 301 8.60 22.44 15.10
N ALA A 302 8.19 22.12 13.88
CA ALA A 302 7.10 21.18 13.63
C ALA A 302 7.37 19.77 14.21
N ASN A 303 8.60 19.26 14.04
CA ASN A 303 9.02 17.98 14.60
C ASN A 303 9.10 17.98 16.14
N SER A 304 9.53 19.09 16.75
CA SER A 304 9.54 19.24 18.20
C SER A 304 8.12 19.26 18.78
N LEU A 305 7.15 19.89 18.09
CA LEU A 305 5.75 19.89 18.48
C LEU A 305 5.13 18.49 18.34
N LEU A 306 5.47 17.76 17.28
CA LEU A 306 5.08 16.36 17.11
C LEU A 306 5.60 15.48 18.26
N ALA A 307 6.86 15.66 18.65
CA ALA A 307 7.48 14.91 19.74
C ALA A 307 6.90 15.28 21.12
N ALA A 308 6.42 16.52 21.27
CA ALA A 308 5.78 17.02 22.49
C ALA A 308 4.33 16.52 22.68
N ALA A 309 3.73 15.88 21.67
CA ALA A 309 2.38 15.36 21.75
C ALA A 309 2.33 14.02 22.52
N PRO A 310 1.51 13.89 23.59
CA PRO A 310 1.37 12.65 24.37
C PRO A 310 0.78 11.49 23.57
N SER A 311 -0.04 11.79 22.56
CA SER A 311 -0.67 10.79 21.69
C SER A 311 -0.58 11.21 20.22
N PRO A 312 -0.61 10.26 19.26
CA PRO A 312 -0.63 10.61 17.83
C PRO A 312 -1.83 11.46 17.42
N ALA A 313 -2.98 11.28 18.08
CA ALA A 313 -4.19 12.09 17.84
C ALA A 313 -4.00 13.54 18.29
N ASP A 314 -3.34 13.77 19.42
CA ASP A 314 -2.96 15.11 19.85
C ASP A 314 -1.93 15.74 18.91
N GLY A 315 -0.98 14.94 18.42
CA GLY A 315 -0.02 15.37 17.41
C GLY A 315 -0.72 15.90 16.16
N MET A 316 -1.67 15.14 15.60
CA MET A 316 -2.48 15.58 14.46
C MET A 316 -3.25 16.87 14.79
N ARG A 317 -3.92 16.95 15.94
CA ARG A 317 -4.70 18.14 16.33
C ARG A 317 -3.83 19.40 16.43
N LEU A 318 -2.71 19.31 17.15
CA LEU A 318 -1.80 20.44 17.36
C LEU A 318 -1.19 20.89 16.03
N LEU A 319 -0.75 19.95 15.21
CA LEU A 319 -0.07 20.24 13.94
C LEU A 319 -1.04 20.71 12.86
N THR A 320 -2.28 20.22 12.82
CA THR A 320 -3.32 20.78 11.93
C THR A 320 -3.60 22.24 12.28
N SER A 321 -3.64 22.60 13.58
CA SER A 321 -3.75 24.00 13.99
C SER A 321 -2.52 24.83 13.62
N LEU A 322 -1.32 24.24 13.62
CA LEU A 322 -0.09 24.92 13.21
C LEU A 322 0.02 25.06 11.68
N ALA A 323 -0.58 24.12 10.93
CA ALA A 323 -0.67 24.12 9.48
C ALA A 323 -1.68 25.16 8.95
N ASP A 324 -2.62 25.60 9.77
CA ASP A 324 -3.58 26.68 9.45
C ASP A 324 -2.96 28.09 9.63
N PHE A 325 -1.74 28.27 9.12
CA PHE A 325 -0.99 29.52 9.25
C PHE A 325 -0.99 30.33 7.94
N TYR A 326 -1.70 31.46 7.96
CA TYR A 326 -1.79 32.38 6.82
C TYR A 326 -1.39 33.80 7.26
N PRO A 327 -0.12 34.20 7.06
CA PRO A 327 0.33 35.52 7.47
C PRO A 327 -0.28 36.60 6.56
N SER A 328 -0.74 37.72 7.15
CA SER A 328 -1.34 38.82 6.38
C SER A 328 -0.28 39.65 5.67
N ALA A 329 -0.38 39.75 4.34
CA ALA A 329 0.53 40.53 3.50
C ALA A 329 0.62 42.01 3.95
N PRO A 330 1.81 42.65 3.86
CA PRO A 330 1.93 44.07 4.10
C PRO A 330 1.08 44.85 3.08
N THR A 331 0.37 45.87 3.54
CA THR A 331 -0.60 46.64 2.74
C THR A 331 0.03 47.69 1.81
N THR A 332 1.36 47.75 1.75
CA THR A 332 2.08 48.81 1.01
C THR A 332 2.35 48.39 -0.44
N SER A 333 2.03 49.25 -1.39
CA SER A 333 2.23 49.03 -2.84
C SER A 333 3.64 49.40 -3.35
N SER A 334 4.61 49.62 -2.47
CA SER A 334 5.99 49.93 -2.85
C SER A 334 6.75 48.69 -3.32
N THR A 335 7.86 48.86 -4.05
CA THR A 335 8.72 47.74 -4.49
C THR A 335 9.25 46.93 -3.30
N ILE A 336 9.69 47.61 -2.24
CA ILE A 336 10.10 46.99 -0.97
C ILE A 336 8.91 46.29 -0.30
N GLY A 337 7.71 46.90 -0.33
CA GLY A 337 6.48 46.29 0.19
C GLY A 337 6.12 44.98 -0.53
N GLY A 338 6.25 44.94 -1.86
CA GLY A 338 6.06 43.72 -2.64
C GLY A 338 7.08 42.62 -2.33
N ALA A 339 8.35 42.99 -2.12
CA ALA A 339 9.39 42.05 -1.69
C ALA A 339 9.10 41.48 -0.29
N MET A 340 8.66 42.33 0.65
CA MET A 340 8.23 41.90 1.99
C MET A 340 7.02 40.96 1.92
N ALA A 341 6.03 41.24 1.06
CA ALA A 341 4.86 40.37 0.86
C ALA A 341 5.26 39.01 0.29
N THR A 342 6.19 38.99 -0.66
CA THR A 342 6.70 37.75 -1.27
C THR A 342 7.44 36.91 -0.24
N MET A 343 8.31 37.51 0.58
CA MET A 343 9.02 36.84 1.67
C MET A 343 8.05 36.26 2.69
N GLN A 344 7.06 37.05 3.12
CA GLN A 344 6.07 36.62 4.11
C GLN A 344 5.21 35.45 3.59
N SER A 345 4.74 35.51 2.34
CA SER A 345 4.00 34.41 1.73
C SER A 345 4.88 33.17 1.60
N ALA A 346 6.12 33.30 1.13
CA ALA A 346 7.04 32.16 1.00
C ALA A 346 7.34 31.52 2.36
N SER A 347 7.56 32.32 3.41
CA SER A 347 7.70 31.82 4.79
C SER A 347 6.43 31.11 5.26
N GLY A 348 5.25 31.67 4.98
CA GLY A 348 3.97 31.04 5.32
C GLY A 348 3.79 29.68 4.66
N ASP A 349 4.08 29.58 3.36
CA ASP A 349 3.98 28.33 2.59
C ASP A 349 4.94 27.28 3.14
N LEU A 350 6.20 27.65 3.40
CA LEU A 350 7.21 26.79 4.04
C LEU A 350 6.76 26.25 5.40
N PHE A 351 6.21 27.12 6.25
CA PHE A 351 5.75 26.78 7.59
C PHE A 351 4.54 25.84 7.58
N ARG A 352 3.56 26.11 6.71
CA ARG A 352 2.41 25.20 6.53
C ARG A 352 2.87 23.82 6.05
N ARG A 353 3.75 23.77 5.04
CA ARG A 353 4.27 22.50 4.50
C ARG A 353 5.08 21.70 5.52
N ALA A 354 5.88 22.37 6.35
CA ALA A 354 6.58 21.74 7.48
C ALA A 354 5.60 21.12 8.48
N ALA A 355 4.52 21.84 8.84
CA ALA A 355 3.48 21.30 9.73
C ALA A 355 2.73 20.13 9.09
N ILE A 356 2.35 20.22 7.81
CA ILE A 356 1.66 19.15 7.06
C ILE A 356 2.50 17.87 6.98
N ALA A 357 3.81 18.01 6.73
CA ALA A 357 4.75 16.89 6.76
C ALA A 357 4.71 16.17 8.12
N SER A 358 4.73 16.93 9.22
CA SER A 358 4.62 16.37 10.57
C SER A 358 3.22 15.81 10.88
N VAL A 359 2.12 16.37 10.35
CA VAL A 359 0.76 15.78 10.45
C VAL A 359 0.73 14.39 9.83
N ALA A 360 1.30 14.21 8.65
CA ALA A 360 1.36 12.91 7.99
C ALA A 360 2.16 11.89 8.82
N ILE A 361 3.28 12.31 9.42
CA ILE A 361 4.04 11.46 10.35
C ILE A 361 3.20 11.12 11.60
N ALA A 362 2.45 12.06 12.17
CA ALA A 362 1.55 11.81 13.29
C ALA A 362 0.48 10.76 12.93
N ALA A 363 -0.13 10.90 11.74
CA ALA A 363 -1.11 9.95 11.22
C ALA A 363 -0.53 8.54 11.03
N SER A 364 0.74 8.43 10.61
CA SER A 364 1.42 7.13 10.50
C SER A 364 1.61 6.40 11.83
N ARG A 365 1.62 7.15 12.95
CA ARG A 365 1.73 6.61 14.33
C ARG A 365 0.38 6.33 14.97
N TYR A 366 -0.70 6.88 14.44
CA TYR A 366 -2.05 6.75 14.99
C TYR A 366 -2.62 5.35 14.74
N GLN A 367 -3.08 4.61 15.74
CA GLN A 367 -3.67 3.29 15.54
C GLN A 367 -5.20 3.39 15.40
N PRO A 368 -5.79 3.15 14.21
CA PRO A 368 -7.24 3.25 14.04
C PRO A 368 -7.96 2.13 14.79
N THR A 369 -9.14 2.46 15.30
CA THR A 369 -10.01 1.55 16.08
C THR A 369 -11.04 0.83 15.21
N SER A 370 -11.41 1.41 14.07
CA SER A 370 -12.38 0.87 13.11
C SER A 370 -12.01 1.25 11.68
N SER A 371 -12.63 0.61 10.69
CA SER A 371 -12.47 1.01 9.29
C SER A 371 -12.97 2.42 9.02
N ASP A 372 -14.05 2.84 9.70
CA ASP A 372 -14.63 4.18 9.57
C ASP A 372 -13.74 5.26 10.20
N ASP A 373 -13.11 4.95 11.32
CA ASP A 373 -12.12 5.80 11.99
C ASP A 373 -10.86 5.98 11.11
N ALA A 374 -10.36 4.88 10.53
CA ALA A 374 -9.27 4.95 9.55
C ALA A 374 -9.64 5.83 8.35
N ALA A 375 -10.88 5.73 7.85
CA ALA A 375 -11.37 6.57 6.76
C ALA A 375 -11.49 8.04 7.17
N ALA A 376 -11.95 8.34 8.39
CA ALA A 376 -12.07 9.71 8.90
C ALA A 376 -10.71 10.40 9.10
N VAL A 377 -9.73 9.69 9.66
CA VAL A 377 -8.35 10.19 9.78
C VAL A 377 -7.74 10.41 8.40
N ARG A 378 -7.96 9.48 7.47
CA ARG A 378 -7.50 9.63 6.08
C ARG A 378 -8.08 10.89 5.46
N GLU A 379 -9.40 11.08 5.55
CA GLU A 379 -10.10 12.24 4.99
C GLU A 379 -9.54 13.56 5.56
N THR A 380 -9.35 13.62 6.88
CA THR A 380 -8.82 14.81 7.56
C THR A 380 -7.43 15.19 7.04
N VAL A 381 -6.52 14.21 6.94
CA VAL A 381 -5.15 14.45 6.49
C VAL A 381 -5.11 14.72 4.98
N THR A 382 -5.89 14.01 4.16
CA THR A 382 -5.92 14.24 2.72
C THR A 382 -6.53 15.59 2.37
N THR A 383 -7.56 16.04 3.09
CA THR A 383 -8.14 17.38 2.90
C THR A 383 -7.11 18.47 3.13
N LEU A 384 -6.31 18.35 4.19
CA LEU A 384 -5.23 19.28 4.50
C LEU A 384 -4.16 19.30 3.41
N ILE A 385 -3.76 18.13 2.91
CA ILE A 385 -2.77 18.02 1.83
C ILE A 385 -3.34 18.55 0.51
N ASP A 386 -4.61 18.26 0.20
CA ASP A 386 -5.28 18.68 -1.04
C ASP A 386 -5.40 20.21 -1.12
N ALA A 387 -5.70 20.88 -0.01
CA ALA A 387 -5.68 22.34 0.04
C ALA A 387 -4.29 22.93 -0.27
N GLU A 388 -3.22 22.34 0.27
CA GLU A 388 -1.85 22.82 -0.02
C GLU A 388 -1.37 22.43 -1.43
N ILE A 389 -1.88 21.34 -2.01
CA ILE A 389 -1.66 20.98 -3.42
C ILE A 389 -2.21 22.08 -4.34
N GLU A 390 -3.40 22.60 -4.05
CA GLU A 390 -3.99 23.71 -4.82
C GLU A 390 -3.13 24.97 -4.72
N VAL A 391 -2.61 25.30 -3.53
CA VAL A 391 -1.69 26.43 -3.33
C VAL A 391 -0.42 26.27 -4.17
N ALA A 392 0.26 25.12 -4.07
CA ALA A 392 1.48 24.85 -4.84
C ALA A 392 1.22 24.87 -6.36
N GLY A 393 0.07 24.33 -6.79
CA GLY A 393 -0.35 24.35 -8.20
C GLY A 393 -0.59 25.77 -8.73
N ASN A 394 -1.28 26.62 -7.96
CA ASN A 394 -1.50 28.02 -8.32
C ASN A 394 -0.20 28.85 -8.37
N GLN A 395 0.81 28.44 -7.61
CA GLN A 395 2.13 29.08 -7.58
C GLN A 395 3.10 28.55 -8.64
N GLY A 396 2.77 27.46 -9.35
CA GLY A 396 3.64 26.84 -10.34
C GLY A 396 4.82 26.08 -9.72
N GLU A 397 4.71 25.65 -8.47
CA GLU A 397 5.76 24.97 -7.72
C GLU A 397 5.69 23.44 -7.96
N ASP A 398 6.08 23.01 -9.17
CA ASP A 398 5.92 21.63 -9.66
C ASP A 398 6.58 20.58 -8.75
N SER A 399 7.73 20.90 -8.17
CA SER A 399 8.49 19.97 -7.31
C SER A 399 7.74 19.70 -6.00
N THR A 400 7.22 20.74 -5.35
CA THR A 400 6.38 20.61 -4.16
C THR A 400 5.03 20.00 -4.49
N TYR A 401 4.42 20.35 -5.62
CA TYR A 401 3.19 19.71 -6.07
C TYR A 401 3.36 18.19 -6.19
N GLY A 402 4.44 17.73 -6.81
CA GLY A 402 4.78 16.31 -6.92
C GLY A 402 5.04 15.65 -5.56
N ALA A 403 5.75 16.33 -4.66
CA ALA A 403 6.04 15.84 -3.31
C ALA A 403 4.76 15.70 -2.46
N LEU A 404 3.85 16.68 -2.51
CA LEU A 404 2.56 16.64 -1.81
C LEU A 404 1.67 15.50 -2.34
N ARG A 405 1.61 15.28 -3.66
CA ARG A 405 0.87 14.14 -4.23
C ARG A 405 1.44 12.80 -3.79
N THR A 406 2.76 12.70 -3.70
CA THR A 406 3.44 11.49 -3.21
C THR A 406 3.12 11.25 -1.73
N LEU A 407 3.17 12.30 -0.90
CA LEU A 407 2.79 12.23 0.51
C LEU A 407 1.33 11.81 0.69
N ARG A 408 0.41 12.40 -0.08
CA ARG A 408 -1.00 12.04 -0.10
C ARG A 408 -1.20 10.56 -0.42
N ALA A 409 -0.56 10.06 -1.47
CA ALA A 409 -0.65 8.67 -1.87
C ALA A 409 -0.13 7.73 -0.78
N ALA A 410 1.00 8.07 -0.14
CA ALA A 410 1.56 7.31 0.96
C ALA A 410 0.61 7.23 2.18
N VAL A 411 0.00 8.35 2.56
CA VAL A 411 -0.98 8.40 3.66
C VAL A 411 -2.22 7.55 3.35
N VAL A 412 -2.77 7.67 2.14
CA VAL A 412 -3.93 6.87 1.69
C VAL A 412 -3.60 5.39 1.70
N GLN A 413 -2.44 5.00 1.16
CA GLN A 413 -2.00 3.60 1.12
C GLN A 413 -1.85 3.03 2.54
N ASP A 414 -1.24 3.78 3.45
CA ASP A 414 -1.02 3.37 4.84
C ASP A 414 -2.34 3.18 5.61
N LEU A 415 -3.22 4.19 5.59
CA LEU A 415 -4.48 4.14 6.31
C LEU A 415 -5.47 3.14 5.71
N ASN A 416 -5.47 2.94 4.39
CA ASN A 416 -6.28 1.88 3.76
C ASN A 416 -5.77 0.49 4.17
N LYS A 417 -4.46 0.27 4.19
CA LYS A 417 -3.88 -1.01 4.62
C LYS A 417 -4.21 -1.32 6.08
N ARG A 418 -4.14 -0.32 6.96
CA ARG A 418 -4.46 -0.47 8.38
C ARG A 418 -5.97 -0.59 8.63
N GLY A 419 -6.80 0.10 7.85
CA GLY A 419 -8.26 0.02 7.92
C GLY A 419 -8.84 -1.28 7.37
N ALA A 420 -8.20 -1.92 6.38
CA ALA A 420 -8.73 -3.10 5.69
C ALA A 420 -8.94 -4.33 6.60
N GLY A 421 -8.18 -4.43 7.70
CA GLY A 421 -8.30 -5.52 8.67
C GLY A 421 -9.20 -5.20 9.87
N LEU A 422 -9.79 -4.01 9.93
CA LEU A 422 -10.57 -3.54 11.08
C LEU A 422 -12.08 -3.69 10.84
N ALA A 423 -12.81 -3.94 11.92
CA ALA A 423 -14.26 -3.96 11.91
C ALA A 423 -14.84 -2.58 11.55
N ALA A 424 -15.95 -2.58 10.82
CA ALA A 424 -16.72 -1.36 10.55
C ALA A 424 -17.61 -1.00 11.74
N ILE A 425 -18.13 0.21 11.78
CA ILE A 425 -19.09 0.64 12.80
C ILE A 425 -20.50 0.31 12.31
N ALA A 426 -21.23 -0.49 13.09
CA ALA A 426 -22.64 -0.81 12.88
C ALA A 426 -23.52 -0.15 13.94
N THR A 427 -24.75 0.20 13.55
CA THR A 427 -25.78 0.68 14.49
C THR A 427 -26.55 -0.51 15.04
N PHE A 428 -26.55 -0.68 16.36
CA PHE A 428 -27.30 -1.72 17.05
C PHE A 428 -28.52 -1.14 17.76
N ASN A 429 -29.60 -1.91 17.79
CA ASN A 429 -30.85 -1.56 18.46
C ASN A 429 -31.28 -2.66 19.43
N PHE A 430 -31.57 -2.29 20.68
CA PHE A 430 -32.04 -3.15 21.75
C PHE A 430 -33.40 -2.67 22.28
N LYS A 431 -34.28 -3.62 22.61
CA LYS A 431 -35.64 -3.33 23.12
C LYS A 431 -35.67 -2.76 24.55
N ALA A 432 -34.55 -2.78 25.27
CA ALA A 432 -34.43 -2.30 26.64
C ALA A 432 -33.01 -1.81 26.91
N ASN A 433 -32.85 -0.93 27.91
CA ASN A 433 -31.54 -0.52 28.40
C ASN A 433 -30.91 -1.69 29.14
N LEU A 434 -29.74 -2.13 28.69
CA LEU A 434 -29.02 -3.27 29.26
C LEU A 434 -27.63 -2.80 29.74
N PRO A 435 -27.03 -3.50 30.72
CA PRO A 435 -25.65 -3.25 31.10
C PRO A 435 -24.68 -3.55 29.94
N ALA A 436 -23.61 -2.75 29.84
CA ALA A 436 -22.56 -2.90 28.82
C ALA A 436 -21.97 -4.32 28.80
N LEU A 437 -21.76 -4.94 29.97
CA LEU A 437 -21.27 -6.33 30.08
C LEU A 437 -22.21 -7.35 29.41
N VAL A 438 -23.53 -7.18 29.59
CA VAL A 438 -24.55 -8.06 29.00
C VAL A 438 -24.59 -7.87 27.49
N ILE A 439 -24.48 -6.62 27.03
CA ILE A 439 -24.44 -6.29 25.60
C ILE A 439 -23.16 -6.84 24.96
N ALA A 440 -22.00 -6.68 25.59
CA ALA A 440 -20.71 -7.20 25.11
C ALA A 440 -20.75 -8.72 24.95
N GLN A 441 -21.28 -9.43 25.96
CA GLN A 441 -21.46 -10.87 25.88
C GLN A 441 -22.43 -11.29 24.76
N ARG A 442 -23.45 -10.49 24.45
CA ARG A 442 -24.41 -10.79 23.37
C ARG A 442 -23.86 -10.50 21.98
N LEU A 443 -23.15 -9.38 21.80
CA LEU A 443 -22.61 -8.95 20.51
C LEU A 443 -21.31 -9.65 20.14
N TYR A 444 -20.38 -9.74 21.09
CA TYR A 444 -19.02 -10.19 20.84
C TYR A 444 -18.70 -11.55 21.45
N ARG A 445 -19.63 -12.13 22.23
CA ARG A 445 -19.42 -13.34 23.05
C ARG A 445 -18.27 -13.20 24.06
N ASP A 446 -17.90 -11.97 24.37
CA ASP A 446 -16.81 -11.62 25.26
C ASP A 446 -17.20 -10.40 26.12
N ALA A 447 -17.35 -10.62 27.42
CA ALA A 447 -17.67 -9.57 28.39
C ALA A 447 -16.50 -8.61 28.64
N SER A 448 -15.26 -8.99 28.32
CA SER A 448 -14.09 -8.12 28.50
C SER A 448 -14.09 -6.90 27.56
N ARG A 449 -14.84 -6.97 26.46
CA ARG A 449 -15.03 -5.86 25.49
C ARG A 449 -16.09 -4.83 25.90
N ALA A 450 -16.56 -4.86 27.15
CA ALA A 450 -17.55 -3.90 27.63
C ALA A 450 -17.02 -2.45 27.65
N ASP A 451 -15.74 -2.24 27.98
CA ASP A 451 -15.14 -0.90 27.99
C ASP A 451 -15.04 -0.30 26.58
N GLU A 452 -14.82 -1.14 25.56
CA GLU A 452 -14.88 -0.75 24.15
C GLU A 452 -16.25 -0.18 23.79
N LEU A 453 -17.33 -0.88 24.18
CA LEU A 453 -18.69 -0.42 23.95
C LEU A 453 -18.99 0.90 24.67
N VAL A 454 -18.50 1.06 25.90
CA VAL A 454 -18.67 2.29 26.66
C VAL A 454 -17.91 3.43 26.00
N ALA A 455 -16.68 3.20 25.52
CA ALA A 455 -15.89 4.20 24.82
C ALA A 455 -16.56 4.65 23.51
N GLN A 456 -17.17 3.72 22.77
CA GLN A 456 -17.78 4.02 21.47
C GLN A 456 -19.20 4.61 21.59
N ALA A 457 -20.04 4.07 22.48
CA ALA A 457 -21.41 4.55 22.66
C ALA A 457 -21.51 5.79 23.57
N ASN A 458 -20.47 6.05 24.39
CA ASN A 458 -20.42 7.14 25.37
C ASN A 458 -21.72 7.28 26.21
N PRO A 459 -22.18 6.22 26.89
CA PRO A 459 -23.43 6.26 27.65
C PRO A 459 -23.31 7.14 28.90
N ALA A 460 -24.45 7.65 29.40
CA ALA A 460 -24.50 8.33 30.69
C ALA A 460 -24.06 7.40 31.84
N HIS A 461 -24.42 6.12 31.80
CA HIS A 461 -23.97 5.12 32.76
C HIS A 461 -23.77 3.73 32.11
N PRO A 462 -22.66 3.01 32.35
CA PRO A 462 -22.39 1.70 31.72
C PRO A 462 -23.43 0.62 32.02
N ALA A 463 -24.09 0.68 33.18
CA ALA A 463 -25.20 -0.23 33.50
C ALA A 463 -26.51 0.05 32.72
N PHE A 464 -26.60 1.23 32.09
CA PHE A 464 -27.78 1.70 31.37
C PHE A 464 -27.37 2.21 29.98
N MET A 465 -26.95 1.29 29.12
CA MET A 465 -26.64 1.64 27.73
C MET A 465 -27.91 2.13 27.01
N PRO A 466 -27.79 3.10 26.09
CA PRO A 466 -28.92 3.55 25.28
C PRO A 466 -29.44 2.40 24.39
N GLN A 467 -30.72 2.47 24.03
CA GLN A 467 -31.36 1.45 23.19
C GLN A 467 -30.79 1.41 21.77
N THR A 468 -30.29 2.54 21.26
CA THR A 468 -29.65 2.63 19.95
C THR A 468 -28.28 3.24 20.13
N PHE A 469 -27.24 2.57 19.62
CA PHE A 469 -25.87 3.07 19.64
C PHE A 469 -25.05 2.47 18.49
N LYS A 470 -23.91 3.09 18.22
CA LYS A 470 -22.91 2.61 17.26
C LYS A 470 -21.85 1.79 17.96
N ALA A 471 -21.55 0.59 17.44
CA ALA A 471 -20.50 -0.28 17.94
C ALA A 471 -19.77 -1.00 16.80
N LEU A 472 -18.60 -1.61 17.04
CA LEU A 472 -17.91 -2.41 16.03
C LEU A 472 -18.78 -3.59 15.54
N SER A 473 -18.80 -3.83 14.24
CA SER A 473 -19.39 -5.02 13.64
C SER A 473 -18.41 -6.18 13.83
N SER A 474 -18.65 -6.96 14.88
CA SER A 474 -18.01 -8.24 15.28
C SER A 474 -16.75 -8.69 14.53
#